data_AF-A0A7V7BGL2-F1
#
_entry.id   AF-A0A7V7BGL2-F1
#
_cell.length_a   1.000
_cell.length_b   1.000
_cell.length_c   1.000
_cell.angle_alpha   90.00
_cell.angle_beta   90.00
_cell.angle_gamma   90.00
#
_symmetry.space_group_name_H-M   'P 1'
#
loop_
_entity.id
_entity.type
_entity.pdbx_description
1 polymer ?
#
loop_
_entity_poly.entity_id
_entity_poly.type
_entity_poly.pdbx_seq_one_letter_code
_entity_poly.pdbx_strand_id
1 'polypeptide(L)'
;GTDKITFDIIFREKENYELVKRSKCLTKETVAKLYNIPEERICDFVEFDPAYAIKFTIYRERPSGSPGEGDIFGCQQYPPLLDIEIPVE
;
A
#
# COMPACT_ATOMS: atom_id res chain seq x y z
N GLY A 1 -0.44 13.10 7.63
CA GLY A 1 0.58 13.86 8.39
C GLY A 1 1.93 13.66 7.75
N THR A 2 2.92 14.48 8.08
CA THR A 2 4.27 14.43 7.47
C THR A 2 5.00 13.10 7.67
N ASP A 3 4.58 12.30 8.66
CA ASP A 3 5.22 11.05 9.04
C ASP A 3 4.55 9.82 8.40
N LYS A 4 3.68 10.01 7.42
CA LYS A 4 2.90 8.93 6.80
C LYS A 4 2.99 8.97 5.29
N ILE A 5 3.00 7.79 4.68
CA ILE A 5 2.82 7.58 3.24
C ILE A 5 1.62 6.66 3.08
N THR A 6 0.61 7.12 2.33
CA THR A 6 -0.61 6.37 2.06
C THR A 6 -0.60 5.92 0.61
N PHE A 7 -0.93 4.66 0.42
CA PHE A 7 -1.07 4.02 -0.88
C PHE A 7 -2.54 3.80 -1.15
N ASP A 8 -2.98 4.24 -2.32
CA ASP A 8 -4.33 4.08 -2.83
C ASP A 8 -4.28 3.19 -4.06
N ILE A 9 -4.63 1.92 -3.89
CA ILE A 9 -4.73 0.98 -5.00
C ILE A 9 -6.19 0.96 -5.43
N ILE A 10 -6.49 1.74 -6.46
CA ILE A 10 -7.85 1.95 -6.96
C ILE A 10 -8.05 1.11 -8.21
N PHE A 11 -9.15 0.37 -8.25
CA PHE A 11 -9.51 -0.48 -9.36
C PHE A 11 -10.59 0.19 -10.20
N ARG A 12 -10.44 0.09 -11.51
CA ARG A 12 -11.43 0.62 -12.45
C ARG A 12 -12.74 -0.16 -12.41
N GLU A 13 -12.62 -1.49 -12.44
CA GLU A 13 -13.76 -2.42 -12.49
C GLU A 13 -13.93 -3.12 -11.15
N LYS A 14 -15.18 -3.30 -10.72
CA LYS A 14 -15.52 -3.93 -9.44
C LYS A 14 -15.00 -5.36 -9.35
N GLU A 15 -15.04 -6.07 -10.47
CA GLU A 15 -14.66 -7.47 -10.58
C GLU A 15 -13.17 -7.66 -10.27
N ASN A 16 -12.32 -6.75 -10.76
CA ASN A 16 -10.88 -6.77 -10.48
C ASN A 16 -10.58 -6.48 -9.01
N TYR A 17 -11.27 -5.50 -8.42
CA TYR A 17 -11.17 -5.22 -6.99
C TYR A 17 -11.54 -6.45 -6.14
N GLU A 18 -12.68 -7.06 -6.46
CA GLU A 18 -13.17 -8.24 -5.76
C GLU A 18 -12.24 -9.44 -5.92
N LEU A 19 -11.65 -9.64 -7.11
CA LEU A 19 -10.65 -10.67 -7.36
C LEU A 19 -9.43 -10.49 -6.45
N VAL A 20 -8.84 -9.29 -6.45
CA VAL A 20 -7.65 -9.00 -5.63
C VAL A 20 -7.99 -9.12 -4.14
N LYS A 21 -9.11 -8.55 -3.69
CA LYS A 21 -9.57 -8.61 -2.30
C LYS A 21 -9.74 -10.05 -1.80
N ARG A 22 -10.34 -10.93 -2.62
CA ARG A 22 -10.56 -12.35 -2.26
C ARG A 22 -9.30 -13.19 -2.35
N SER A 23 -8.39 -12.88 -3.26
CA SER A 23 -7.12 -13.60 -3.41
C SER A 23 -6.23 -13.49 -2.16
N LYS A 24 -6.41 -12.45 -1.35
CA LYS A 24 -5.58 -12.14 -0.18
C LYS A 24 -4.08 -12.08 -0.50
N CYS A 25 -3.72 -11.76 -1.75
CA CYS A 25 -2.34 -11.45 -2.13
C CYS A 25 -1.86 -10.14 -1.47
N LEU A 26 -2.80 -9.23 -1.20
CA LEU A 26 -2.55 -7.97 -0.49
C LEU A 26 -3.22 -8.02 0.89
N THR A 27 -2.41 -8.15 1.93
CA THR A 27 -2.81 -8.09 3.33
C THR A 27 -1.81 -7.23 4.10
N LYS A 28 -2.08 -6.95 5.38
CA LYS A 28 -1.12 -6.25 6.23
C LYS A 28 0.23 -6.98 6.28
N GLU A 29 0.20 -8.29 6.42
CA GLU A 29 1.38 -9.15 6.51
C GLU A 29 2.17 -9.17 5.19
N THR A 30 1.49 -9.27 4.04
CA THR A 30 2.18 -9.27 2.73
C THR A 30 2.75 -7.91 2.39
N VAL A 31 2.06 -6.81 2.73
CA VAL A 31 2.59 -5.44 2.60
C VAL A 31 3.83 -5.25 3.47
N ALA A 32 3.82 -5.70 4.72
CA ALA A 32 4.97 -5.57 5.61
C ALA A 32 6.21 -6.27 5.02
N LYS A 33 6.02 -7.49 4.51
CA LYS A 33 7.07 -8.25 3.83
C LYS A 33 7.54 -7.57 2.56
N LEU A 34 6.62 -7.07 1.73
CA LEU A 34 6.93 -6.43 0.44
C LEU A 34 7.82 -5.20 0.61
N TYR A 35 7.54 -4.38 1.62
CA TYR A 35 8.33 -3.18 1.93
C TYR A 35 9.50 -3.43 2.88
N ASN A 36 9.71 -4.69 3.30
CA ASN A 36 10.73 -5.09 4.27
C ASN A 36 10.67 -4.24 5.57
N ILE A 37 9.47 -4.10 6.13
CA ILE A 37 9.21 -3.35 7.36
C ILE A 37 8.47 -4.21 8.39
N PRO A 38 8.58 -3.90 9.69
CA PRO A 38 7.74 -4.51 10.71
C PRO A 38 6.26 -4.14 10.52
N GLU A 39 5.33 -5.04 10.83
CA GLU A 39 3.88 -4.82 10.68
C GLU A 39 3.36 -3.65 11.51
N GLU A 40 4.01 -3.32 12.63
CA GLU A 40 3.71 -2.19 13.50
C GLU A 40 3.91 -0.84 12.78
N ARG A 41 4.70 -0.80 11.70
CA ARG A 41 4.84 0.39 10.86
C ARG A 41 3.67 0.59 9.89
N ILE A 42 2.80 -0.40 9.71
CA ILE A 42 1.55 -0.24 8.95
C ILE A 42 0.49 0.31 9.90
N CYS A 43 0.19 1.59 9.76
CA CYS A 43 -0.73 2.28 10.66
C CYS A 43 -2.19 2.05 10.30
N ASP A 44 -2.47 1.73 9.04
CA ASP A 44 -3.81 1.51 8.53
C ASP A 44 -3.78 0.56 7.33
N PHE A 45 -4.80 -0.29 7.22
CA PHE A 45 -5.08 -1.16 6.08
C PHE A 45 -6.60 -1.30 5.95
N VAL A 46 -7.15 -0.86 4.83
CA VAL A 46 -8.60 -0.78 4.59
C VAL A 46 -8.93 -1.32 3.21
N GLU A 47 -9.86 -2.28 3.17
CA GLU A 47 -10.61 -2.65 1.97
C GLU A 47 -11.81 -1.69 1.87
N PHE A 48 -11.72 -0.68 0.99
CA PHE A 48 -12.71 0.39 0.87
C PHE A 48 -13.65 0.12 -0.32
N ASP A 49 -14.66 -0.71 -0.07
CA ASP A 49 -15.64 -1.18 -1.06
C ASP A 49 -16.30 -0.05 -1.90
N PRO A 50 -16.70 1.12 -1.34
CA PRO A 50 -17.41 2.15 -2.12
C PRO A 50 -16.59 2.77 -3.26
N ALA A 51 -15.25 2.71 -3.20
CA ALA A 51 -14.37 3.24 -4.24
C ALA A 51 -13.60 2.14 -4.99
N TYR A 52 -13.92 0.87 -4.75
CA TYR A 52 -13.18 -0.27 -5.28
C TYR A 52 -11.67 -0.09 -5.03
N ALA A 53 -11.29 0.11 -3.77
CA ALA A 53 -9.92 0.45 -3.42
C ALA A 53 -9.40 -0.36 -2.24
N ILE A 54 -8.12 -0.72 -2.29
CA ILE A 54 -7.38 -1.18 -1.11
C ILE A 54 -6.39 -0.08 -0.75
N LYS A 55 -6.48 0.38 0.49
CA LYS A 55 -5.64 1.45 1.03
C LYS A 55 -4.79 0.90 2.16
N PHE A 56 -3.52 1.26 2.18
CA PHE A 56 -2.70 1.08 3.37
C PHE A 56 -1.82 2.29 3.59
N THR A 57 -1.42 2.51 4.83
CA THR A 57 -0.56 3.62 5.21
C THR A 57 0.60 3.12 6.05
N ILE A 58 1.81 3.54 5.69
CA ILE A 58 3.02 3.24 6.43
C ILE A 58 3.53 4.51 7.14
N TYR A 59 4.06 4.35 8.35
CA TYR A 59 4.84 5.40 8.99
C TYR A 59 6.17 5.58 8.28
N ARG A 60 6.65 6.82 8.14
CA ARG A 60 8.02 7.14 7.71
C ARG A 60 9.00 6.98 8.88
N GLU A 61 10.27 6.77 8.58
CA GLU A 61 11.32 6.78 9.62
C GLU A 61 11.64 8.18 10.11
N ARG A 62 11.48 9.18 9.24
CA ARG A 62 11.64 10.60 9.53
C ARG A 62 10.55 11.40 8.83
N PRO A 63 10.16 12.57 9.35
CA PRO A 63 9.16 13.42 8.71
C PRO A 63 9.54 13.72 7.25
N SER A 64 8.53 13.79 6.38
CA SER A 64 8.70 14.28 5.01
C SER A 64 9.44 15.63 4.98
N GLY A 65 10.42 15.76 4.06
CA GLY A 65 11.26 16.95 3.93
C GLY A 65 12.47 17.00 4.89
N SER A 66 12.74 15.94 5.64
CA SER A 66 13.96 15.84 6.46
C SER A 66 15.24 15.88 5.61
N PRO A 67 16.38 16.37 6.15
CA PRO A 67 17.64 16.42 5.41
C PRO A 67 18.04 15.06 4.82
N GLY A 68 18.34 15.04 3.52
CA GLY A 68 18.72 13.83 2.77
C GLY A 68 17.55 13.02 2.21
N GLU A 69 16.30 13.45 2.43
CA GLU A 69 15.13 12.79 1.84
C GLU A 69 15.07 13.00 0.32
N GLY A 70 14.90 11.91 -0.43
CA GLY A 70 14.76 11.91 -1.88
C GLY A 70 13.32 11.84 -2.37
N ASP A 71 12.39 11.40 -1.51
CA ASP A 71 10.98 11.21 -1.84
C ASP A 71 10.07 11.97 -0.84
N ILE A 72 10.07 13.30 -0.97
CA ILE A 72 9.30 14.20 -0.11
C ILE A 72 7.80 13.86 -0.17
N PHE A 73 7.27 13.58 -1.36
CA PHE A 73 5.85 13.28 -1.55
C PHE A 73 5.46 11.83 -1.25
N GLY A 74 6.43 10.91 -1.13
CA GLY A 74 6.16 9.48 -0.98
C GLY A 74 5.68 8.81 -2.27
N CYS A 75 5.93 9.44 -3.43
CA CYS A 75 5.41 9.01 -4.73
C CYS A 75 6.32 8.02 -5.46
N GLN A 76 7.51 7.72 -4.94
CA GLN A 76 8.44 6.77 -5.56
C GLN A 76 8.36 5.37 -4.95
N GLN A 77 7.46 5.16 -3.98
CA GLN A 77 7.37 3.91 -3.23
C GLN A 77 6.47 2.85 -3.88
N TYR A 78 5.75 3.16 -4.97
CA TYR A 78 4.83 2.20 -5.60
C TYR A 78 5.48 0.99 -6.34
N PRO A 79 6.74 1.02 -6.83
CA PRO A 79 7.27 -0.06 -7.66
C PRO A 79 7.16 -1.47 -7.09
N PRO A 80 7.39 -1.75 -5.79
CA PRO A 80 7.22 -3.09 -5.23
C PRO A 80 5.82 -3.68 -5.44
N LEU A 81 4.77 -2.85 -5.52
CA LEU A 81 3.41 -3.33 -5.75
C LEU A 81 3.24 -3.99 -7.13
N LEU A 82 4.11 -3.67 -8.08
CA LEU A 82 4.08 -4.24 -9.44
C LEU A 82 4.56 -5.70 -9.47
N ASP A 83 5.25 -6.16 -8.43
CA ASP A 83 5.75 -7.53 -8.32
C ASP A 83 4.73 -8.49 -7.68
N ILE A 84 3.54 -7.98 -7.29
CA ILE A 84 2.49 -8.82 -6.72
C ILE A 84 1.78 -9.58 -7.85
N GLU A 85 1.91 -10.90 -7.83
CA GLU A 85 1.14 -11.77 -8.72
C GLU A 85 -0.30 -11.93 -8.23
N ILE A 86 -1.26 -11.67 -9.14
CA ILE A 86 -2.69 -11.89 -8.89
C ILE A 86 -3.09 -13.21 -9.53
N PRO A 87 -3.59 -14.19 -8.77
CA PRO A 87 -4.10 -15.42 -9.35
C PRO A 87 -5.36 -15.09 -10.19
N VAL A 88 -5.26 -15.31 -11.49
CA VAL A 88 -6.37 -15.25 -12.44
C VAL A 88 -6.75 -16.69 -12.80
N GLU A 89 -8.03 -17.03 -12.61
CA GLU A 89 -8.62 -18.29 -13.08
C GLU A 89 -9.27 -18.10 -14.45
#